data_AF-A0A2V7P4B0-F1
#
_entry.id   AF-A0A2V7P4B0-F1
#
_cell.length_a   1.000
_cell.length_b   1.000
_cell.length_c   1.000
_cell.angle_alpha   90.00
_cell.angle_beta   90.00
_cell.angle_gamma   90.00
#
_symmetry.space_group_name_H-M   'P 1'
#
loop_
_entity.id
_entity.type
_entity.pdbx_description
1 polymer ?
#
loop_
_entity_poly.entity_id
_entity_poly.type
_entity_poly.pdbx_seq_one_letter_code
_entity_poly.pdbx_strand_id
1 'polypeptide(L)'
;MGDWLVGVCLFWFASALYFGGFERDVQGATGFRNFLGLVLSYAIFLVVWGVLHAYVSPGSAVSVLVASAVAGLALPLEVRLGFMLVGARVVHRPEAH
;
A
#
# COMPACT_ATOMS: atom_id res chain seq x y z
N MET A 1 1.26 -19.36 -11.02
CA MET A 1 -0.12 -19.01 -11.49
C MET A 1 -0.97 -18.39 -10.37
N GLY A 2 -0.63 -18.59 -9.09
CA GLY A 2 -1.26 -17.88 -7.95
C GLY A 2 -0.45 -16.68 -7.44
N ASP A 3 0.65 -16.32 -8.08
CA ASP A 3 1.64 -15.36 -7.53
C ASP A 3 1.08 -13.94 -7.38
N TRP A 4 0.10 -13.58 -8.21
CA TRP A 4 -0.64 -12.32 -8.12
C TRP A 4 -1.48 -12.20 -6.84
N LEU A 5 -1.96 -13.32 -6.28
CA LEU A 5 -2.69 -13.33 -5.00
C LEU A 5 -1.78 -12.88 -3.86
N VAL A 6 -0.46 -13.13 -3.97
CA VAL A 6 0.51 -12.67 -2.98
C VAL A 6 0.48 -11.15 -2.90
N GLY A 7 0.58 -10.45 -4.03
CA GLY A 7 0.50 -8.98 -4.05
C GLY A 7 -0.82 -8.45 -3.47
N VAL A 8 -1.95 -9.08 -3.81
CA VAL A 8 -3.26 -8.70 -3.27
C VAL A 8 -3.31 -8.84 -1.75
N CYS A 9 -2.95 -10.00 -1.22
CA CYS A 9 -2.96 -10.26 0.22
C CYS A 9 -1.96 -9.39 0.97
N LEU A 10 -0.79 -9.13 0.37
CA LEU A 10 0.27 -8.34 1.00
C LEU A 10 -0.20 -6.90 1.25
N PHE A 11 -0.88 -6.28 0.29
CA PHE A 11 -1.39 -4.92 0.48
C PHE A 11 -2.37 -4.85 1.65
N TRP A 12 -3.36 -5.74 1.71
CA TRP A 12 -4.36 -5.70 2.77
C TRP A 12 -3.74 -5.97 4.15
N PHE A 13 -2.80 -6.90 4.24
CA PHE A 13 -2.08 -7.17 5.46
C PHE A 13 -1.20 -5.97 5.89
N ALA A 14 -0.41 -5.43 4.96
CA ALA A 14 0.50 -4.35 5.26
C ALA A 14 -0.22 -3.02 5.52
N SER A 15 -1.35 -2.75 4.84
CA SER A 15 -2.21 -1.60 5.11
C SER A 15 -2.88 -1.71 6.49
N ALA A 16 -3.35 -2.89 6.89
CA ALA A 16 -3.87 -3.12 8.24
C ALA A 16 -2.81 -2.86 9.32
N LEU A 17 -1.56 -3.33 9.11
CA LEU A 17 -0.43 -3.02 9.99
C LEU A 17 -0.07 -1.53 9.97
N TYR A 18 -0.13 -0.89 8.81
CA TYR A 18 0.23 0.50 8.63
C TYR A 18 -0.74 1.47 9.32
N PHE A 19 -2.05 1.25 9.17
CA PHE A 19 -3.06 2.08 9.82
C PHE A 19 -3.33 1.68 11.26
N GLY A 20 -3.40 0.38 11.54
CA GLY A 20 -3.69 -0.15 12.88
C GLY A 20 -2.49 -0.19 13.81
N GLY A 21 -1.31 -0.59 13.32
CA GLY A 21 -0.11 -0.76 14.15
C GLY A 21 0.73 0.50 14.35
N PHE A 22 0.77 1.40 13.36
CA PHE A 22 1.50 2.68 13.47
C PHE A 22 0.60 3.87 13.82
N GLU A 23 -0.65 3.60 14.21
CA GLU A 23 -1.64 4.62 14.60
C GLU A 23 -1.66 5.81 13.65
N ARG A 24 -1.79 5.55 12.34
CA ARG A 24 -1.86 6.61 11.34
C ARG A 24 -3.30 6.98 11.06
N ASP A 25 -3.56 8.28 11.06
CA ASP A 25 -4.88 8.83 10.79
C ASP A 25 -4.89 9.56 9.44
N VAL A 26 -6.07 9.60 8.81
CA VAL A 26 -6.26 10.27 7.53
C VAL A 26 -7.07 11.54 7.77
N GLN A 27 -6.40 12.69 7.64
CA GLN A 27 -7.01 14.00 7.81
C GLN A 27 -7.49 14.57 6.47
N GLY A 28 -8.60 15.31 6.51
CA GLY A 28 -9.13 16.05 5.35
C GLY A 28 -9.96 15.21 4.37
N ALA A 29 -10.24 13.94 4.69
CA ALA A 29 -11.09 13.06 3.90
C ALA A 29 -12.47 12.86 4.53
N THR A 30 -13.50 12.82 3.69
CA THR A 30 -14.82 12.27 4.07
C THR A 30 -14.78 10.73 3.97
N GLY A 31 -15.76 10.02 4.55
CA GLY A 31 -15.80 8.55 4.52
C GLY A 31 -15.63 7.95 3.11
N PHE A 32 -16.28 8.53 2.11
CA PHE A 32 -16.12 8.10 0.71
C PHE A 32 -14.73 8.40 0.12
N ARG A 33 -14.15 9.57 0.44
CA ARG A 33 -12.78 9.92 0.01
C ARG A 33 -11.73 9.04 0.69
N ASN A 34 -11.98 8.60 1.92
CA ASN A 34 -11.13 7.62 2.60
C ASN A 34 -11.13 6.27 1.88
N PHE A 35 -12.32 5.78 1.50
CA PHE A 35 -12.43 4.56 0.71
C PHE A 35 -11.72 4.69 -0.65
N LEU A 36 -11.94 5.78 -1.38
CA LEU A 36 -11.26 6.03 -2.65
C LEU A 36 -9.74 6.14 -2.49
N GLY A 37 -9.26 6.81 -1.45
CA GLY A 37 -7.82 6.91 -1.15
C GLY A 37 -7.18 5.55 -0.90
N LEU A 38 -7.88 4.67 -0.18
CA LEU A 38 -7.44 3.30 0.07
C LEU A 38 -7.41 2.46 -1.20
N VAL A 39 -8.47 2.52 -2.02
CA VAL A 39 -8.54 1.81 -3.31
C VAL A 39 -7.48 2.31 -4.29
N LEU A 40 -7.21 3.61 -4.31
CA LEU A 40 -6.18 4.19 -5.17
C LEU A 40 -4.78 3.79 -4.69
N SER A 41 -4.55 3.76 -3.37
CA SER A 41 -3.30 3.24 -2.79
C SER A 41 -3.10 1.76 -3.13
N TYR A 42 -4.16 0.96 -3.10
CA TYR A 42 -4.15 -0.44 -3.53
C TYR A 42 -3.76 -0.59 -5.01
N ALA A 43 -4.37 0.22 -5.88
CA ALA A 43 -4.05 0.20 -7.30
C ALA A 43 -2.57 0.58 -7.55
N ILE A 44 -2.06 1.61 -6.86
CA ILE A 44 -0.65 2.02 -6.93
C ILE A 44 0.26 0.88 -6.47
N PHE A 45 -0.04 0.25 -5.32
CA PHE A 45 0.73 -0.89 -4.80
C PHE A 45 0.80 -2.03 -5.82
N LEU A 46 -0.34 -2.41 -6.43
CA LEU A 46 -0.36 -3.49 -7.41
C LEU A 46 0.45 -3.17 -8.67
N VAL A 47 0.42 -1.91 -9.11
CA VAL A 47 1.24 -1.46 -10.24
C VAL A 47 2.72 -1.54 -9.88
N VAL A 48 3.13 -1.03 -8.71
CA VAL A 48 4.53 -1.07 -8.25
C VAL A 48 5.00 -2.52 -8.12
N TRP A 49 4.23 -3.36 -7.41
CA TRP A 49 4.54 -4.78 -7.22
C TRP A 49 4.60 -5.54 -8.54
N GLY A 50 3.62 -5.33 -9.43
CA GLY A 50 3.56 -5.99 -10.74
C GLY A 50 4.70 -5.59 -11.66
N VAL A 51 5.07 -4.31 -11.67
CA VAL A 51 6.26 -3.81 -12.39
C VAL A 51 7.52 -4.46 -11.83
N LEU A 52 7.72 -4.46 -10.51
CA LEU A 52 8.89 -5.09 -9.89
C LEU A 52 8.97 -6.58 -10.19
N HIS A 53 7.86 -7.31 -10.09
CA HIS A 53 7.79 -8.74 -10.41
C HIS A 53 8.08 -9.02 -11.89
N ALA A 54 7.64 -8.14 -12.80
CA ALA A 54 7.91 -8.28 -14.24
C ALA A 54 9.39 -8.02 -14.60
N TYR A 55 10.07 -7.12 -13.90
CA TYR A 55 11.47 -6.77 -14.19
C TYR A 55 12.49 -7.61 -13.41
N VAL A 56 12.12 -8.14 -12.23
CA VAL A 56 13.00 -8.99 -11.42
C VAL A 56 12.73 -10.45 -11.77
N SER A 57 13.51 -11.02 -12.69
CA SER A 57 13.57 -12.48 -12.97
C SER A 57 12.19 -13.18 -13.09
N PRO A 58 11.50 -13.03 -14.24
CA PRO A 58 10.15 -13.54 -14.44
C PRO A 58 10.02 -15.05 -14.20
N GLY A 59 9.07 -15.46 -13.36
CA GLY A 59 8.75 -16.87 -13.10
C GLY A 59 9.58 -17.55 -12.00
N SER A 60 10.49 -16.81 -11.35
CA SER A 60 11.23 -17.29 -10.18
C SER A 60 10.51 -16.94 -8.87
N ALA A 61 10.54 -17.82 -7.87
CA ALA A 61 10.06 -17.48 -6.52
C ALA A 61 10.79 -16.27 -5.90
N VAL A 62 12.03 -16.01 -6.34
CA VAL A 62 12.82 -14.84 -5.91
C VAL A 62 12.17 -13.54 -6.37
N SER A 63 11.54 -13.52 -7.55
CA SER A 63 10.83 -12.33 -8.07
C SER A 63 9.72 -11.88 -7.13
N VAL A 64 8.92 -12.84 -6.65
CA VAL A 64 7.81 -12.62 -5.74
C VAL A 64 8.32 -12.06 -4.41
N LEU A 65 9.39 -12.64 -3.85
CA LEU A 65 9.98 -12.19 -2.60
C LEU A 65 10.54 -10.76 -2.71
N VAL A 66 11.32 -10.48 -3.75
CA VAL A 66 11.93 -9.16 -3.94
C VAL A 66 10.86 -8.10 -4.23
N ALA A 67 9.91 -8.39 -5.13
CA ALA A 67 8.81 -7.47 -5.42
C ALA A 67 7.97 -7.15 -4.18
N SER A 68 7.68 -8.17 -3.35
CA SER A 68 6.91 -7.99 -2.12
C SER A 68 7.67 -7.20 -1.05
N ALA A 69 8.97 -7.48 -0.88
CA ALA A 69 9.80 -6.74 0.07
C ALA A 69 9.93 -5.27 -0.32
N VAL A 70 10.21 -4.98 -1.59
CA VAL A 70 10.39 -3.61 -2.09
C VAL A 70 9.07 -2.83 -2.08
N ALA A 71 7.97 -3.43 -2.57
CA ALA A 71 6.65 -2.79 -2.53
C ALA A 71 6.18 -2.57 -1.07
N GLY A 72 6.41 -3.53 -0.18
CA GLY A 72 6.10 -3.39 1.24
C GLY A 72 6.86 -2.24 1.91
N LEU A 73 8.13 -2.04 1.57
CA LEU A 73 8.93 -0.90 2.05
C LEU A 73 8.47 0.43 1.44
N ALA A 74 7.98 0.42 0.20
CA ALA A 74 7.45 1.59 -0.49
C ALA A 74 6.03 1.98 -0.04
N LEU A 75 5.31 1.09 0.64
CA LEU A 75 3.92 1.27 1.06
C LEU A 75 3.61 2.61 1.76
N PRO A 76 4.44 3.16 2.67
CA PRO A 76 4.18 4.48 3.25
C PRO A 76 4.11 5.60 2.20
N LEU A 77 4.93 5.50 1.15
CA LEU A 77 4.94 6.44 0.03
C LEU A 77 3.71 6.24 -0.85
N GLU A 78 3.37 5.00 -1.18
CA GLU A 78 2.24 4.64 -2.02
C GLU A 78 0.91 5.08 -1.40
N VAL A 79 0.74 4.83 -0.10
CA VAL A 79 -0.43 5.27 0.65
C VAL A 79 -0.50 6.80 0.71
N ARG A 80 0.62 7.49 0.94
CA ARG A 80 0.64 8.96 0.88
C ARG A 80 0.22 9.48 -0.49
N LEU A 81 0.70 8.87 -1.58
CA LEU A 81 0.32 9.25 -2.94
C LEU A 81 -1.17 9.00 -3.21
N GLY A 82 -1.69 7.82 -2.87
CA GLY A 82 -3.10 7.47 -3.07
C GLY A 82 -4.04 8.39 -2.30
N PHE A 83 -3.72 8.72 -1.05
CA PHE A 83 -4.50 9.65 -0.26
C PHE A 83 -4.33 11.11 -0.70
N MET A 84 -3.12 11.52 -1.14
CA MET A 84 -2.88 12.87 -1.66
C MET A 84 -3.69 13.14 -2.94
N LEU A 85 -3.83 12.15 -3.82
CA LEU A 85 -4.60 12.26 -5.06
C LEU A 85 -6.11 12.45 -4.82
N VAL A 86 -6.64 11.95 -3.70
CA VAL A 86 -8.03 12.21 -3.28
C VAL A 86 -8.16 13.46 -2.40
N GLY A 87 -7.08 14.25 -2.26
CA GLY A 87 -7.02 15.48 -1.48
C GLY A 87 -7.07 15.25 0.04
N ALA A 88 -6.57 14.11 0.50
CA ALA A 88 -6.44 13.73 1.90
C ALA A 88 -4.95 13.66 2.31
N ARG A 89 -4.68 13.68 3.61
CA ARG A 89 -3.31 13.57 4.12
C ARG A 89 -3.22 12.50 5.20
N VAL A 90 -2.18 11.69 5.11
CA VAL A 90 -1.85 10.67 6.10
C VAL A 90 -0.93 11.30 7.15
N VAL A 91 -1.38 11.35 8.39
CA VAL A 91 -0.69 12.00 9.51
C VAL A 91 -0.51 10.99 10.64
N HIS A 92 0.48 11.18 11.50
CA HIS A 92 0.55 10.39 12.75
C HIS A 92 -0.57 10.86 13.67
N ARG A 93 -1.26 9.92 14.30
CA ARG A 93 -2.22 10.25 15.34
C ARG A 93 -1.47 10.90 16.51
N PRO A 94 -1.85 12.11 16.95
CA PRO A 94 -1.26 12.69 18.16
C PRO A 94 -1.64 11.81 19.35
N GLU A 95 -0.66 11.42 20.18
CA GLU A 95 -0.95 10.82 21.48
C GLU A 95 -1.84 11.80 22.27
N ALA A 96 -3.00 11.34 22.71
CA ALA A 96 -3.85 12.11 23.61
C ALA A 96 -3.14 12.17 24.97
N HIS A 97 -2.50 13.31 25.26
CA HIS A 97 -2.04 13.66 26.61
C HIS A 97 -3.22 14.02 27.51
#